data_AF-T1G1E7-F1
#
_entry.id   AF-T1G1E7-F1
#
_cell.length_a   1.000
_cell.length_b   1.000
_cell.length_c   1.000
_cell.angle_alpha   90.00
_cell.angle_beta   90.00
_cell.angle_gamma   90.00
#
_symmetry.space_group_name_H-M   'P 1'
#
loop_
_entity.id
_entity.type
_entity.pdbx_description
1 polymer ?
#
loop_
_entity_poly.entity_id
_entity_poly.type
_entity_poly.pdbx_seq_one_letter_code
_entity_poly.pdbx_strand_id
1 'polypeptide(L)' 'MNKFQEGIQAQRQLVEQLRIEAAVHRMTVSESIAEIMKFCQQRQDEDVLMKGFPKQNDNPFKEKGGCSII' A
#
# COMPACT_ATOMS: atom_id res chain seq x y z
N MET A 1 42.73 -12.99 13.75
CA MET A 1 42.69 -13.48 12.35
C MET A 1 41.27 -13.60 11.76
N ASN A 2 40.19 -13.72 12.55
CA ASN A 2 38.84 -14.06 12.03
C ASN A 2 37.99 -12.90 11.47
N LYS A 3 38.17 -11.66 11.96
CA LYS A 3 37.32 -10.52 11.51
C LYS A 3 37.42 -10.20 10.01
N PHE A 4 38.57 -10.46 9.40
CA PHE A 4 38.77 -10.25 7.97
C PHE A 4 37.99 -11.28 7.12
N GLN A 5 37.97 -12.55 7.56
CA GLN A 5 37.18 -13.61 6.91
C GLN A 5 35.67 -13.39 7.10
N GLU A 6 35.24 -12.96 8.29
CA GLU A 6 33.84 -12.61 8.57
C GLU A 6 33.35 -11.47 7.67
N GLY A 7 34.16 -10.42 7.49
CA GLY A 7 33.85 -9.29 6.60
C GLY A 7 33.69 -9.73 5.14
N ILE A 8 34.57 -10.60 4.65
CA ILE A 8 34.48 -11.15 3.29
C ILE A 8 33.21 -12.00 3.13
N GLN A 9 32.87 -12.81 4.13
CA GLN A 9 31.67 -13.65 4.09
C GLN A 9 30.39 -12.80 4.04
N ALA A 10 30.32 -11.74 4.85
CA ALA A 10 29.19 -10.80 4.83
C ALA A 10 29.07 -10.09 3.47
N GLN A 11 30.18 -9.67 2.87
CA GLN A 11 30.16 -9.07 1.53
C GLN A 11 29.70 -10.05 0.44
N ARG A 12 30.09 -11.33 0.53
CA ARG A 12 29.61 -12.36 -0.41
C ARG A 12 28.09 -12.54 -0.29
N GLN A 13 27.57 -12.63 0.94
CA GLN A 13 26.12 -12.74 1.16
C GLN A 13 25.37 -11.53 0.61
N LEU A 14 25.90 -10.32 0.82
CA LEU A 14 25.34 -9.09 0.26
C LEU A 14 25.32 -9.12 -1.27
N VAL A 15 26.40 -9.56 -1.90
CA VAL A 15 26.48 -9.65 -3.37
C VAL A 15 25.47 -10.66 -3.91
N GLU A 16 25.30 -11.82 -3.26
CA GLU A 16 24.27 -12.77 -3.67
C GLU A 16 22.86 -12.18 -3.53
N GLN A 17 22.57 -11.46 -2.44
CA GLN A 17 21.30 -10.76 -2.26
C GLN A 17 21.06 -9.72 -3.37
N LEU A 18 22.07 -8.90 -3.70
CA LEU A 18 21.97 -7.89 -4.75
C LEU A 18 21.75 -8.50 -6.13
N ARG A 19 22.34 -9.68 -6.42
CA ARG A 19 22.09 -10.39 -7.68
C ARG A 19 20.63 -10.83 -7.81
N ILE A 20 20.03 -11.29 -6.71
CA ILE A 20 18.61 -11.66 -6.66
C ILE A 20 17.74 -10.42 -6.90
N GLU A 21 18.02 -9.31 -6.21
CA GLU A 21 17.27 -8.05 -6.36
C GLU A 21 17.40 -7.41 -7.76
N ALA A 22 18.59 -7.53 -8.37
CA ALA A 22 18.82 -7.08 -9.73
C ALA A 22 18.00 -7.88 -10.74
N ALA A 23 17.85 -9.19 -10.53
CA ALA A 23 17.11 -10.11 -11.40
C ALA A 23 15.58 -9.98 -11.30
N VAL A 24 15.06 -9.18 -10.37
CA VAL A 24 13.61 -8.92 -10.27
C VAL A 24 13.11 -8.27 -11.56
N HIS A 25 12.11 -8.90 -12.19
CA HIS A 25 11.46 -8.36 -13.37
C HIS A 25 10.68 -7.10 -13.00
N ARG A 26 10.89 -6.02 -13.75
CA ARG A 26 10.25 -4.71 -13.56
C ARG A 26 9.36 -4.42 -14.77
N MET A 27 8.22 -3.79 -14.51
CA MET A 27 7.37 -3.21 -15.56
C MET A 27 7.64 -1.70 -15.68
N THR A 28 7.16 -1.06 -16.75
CA THR A 28 7.36 0.39 -16.90
C THR A 28 6.54 1.14 -15.86
N VAL A 29 7.06 2.26 -15.38
CA VAL A 29 6.34 3.12 -14.42
C VAL A 29 5.01 3.59 -15.00
N SER A 30 4.96 3.90 -16.30
CA SER A 30 3.72 4.25 -17.00
C SER A 30 2.65 3.17 -16.89
N GLU A 31 3.02 1.90 -17.09
CA GLU A 31 2.07 0.78 -16.97
C GLU A 31 1.65 0.55 -15.52
N SER A 32 2.59 0.57 -14.57
CA SER A 32 2.26 0.43 -13.13
C SER A 32 1.27 1.49 -12.67
N ILE A 33 1.49 2.75 -13.06
CA ILE A 33 0.61 3.85 -12.68
C ILE A 33 -0.75 3.71 -13.34
N ALA A 34 -0.82 3.28 -14.61
CA ALA A 34 -2.09 3.05 -15.29
C ALA A 34 -2.93 1.97 -14.57
N GLU A 35 -2.30 0.89 -14.10
CA GLU A 35 -2.97 -0.16 -13.33
C GLU A 35 -3.47 0.34 -11.97
N ILE A 36 -2.65 1.11 -11.25
CA ILE A 36 -3.03 1.73 -9.98
C ILE A 36 -4.23 2.67 -10.17
N MET A 37 -4.17 3.53 -11.18
CA MET A 37 -5.27 4.45 -11.50
C MET A 37 -6.56 3.69 -11.84
N LYS A 38 -6.46 2.64 -12.65
CA LYS A 38 -7.59 1.79 -13.02
C LYS A 38 -8.20 1.13 -11.78
N PHE A 39 -7.38 0.60 -10.88
CA PHE A 39 -7.86 0.01 -9.63
C PHE A 39 -8.61 1.03 -8.78
N CYS A 40 -8.06 2.24 -8.60
CA CYS A 40 -8.69 3.30 -7.84
C CYS A 40 -10.03 3.72 -8.46
N GLN A 41 -10.08 3.91 -9.78
CA GLN A 41 -11.30 4.30 -10.49
C GLN A 41 -12.39 3.24 -10.38
N GLN A 42 -12.03 1.95 -10.47
CA GLN A 42 -12.99 0.85 -10.34
C GLN A 42 -13.61 0.75 -8.95
N ARG A 43 -12.86 1.13 -7.90
CA ARG A 43 -13.32 1.04 -6.52
C ARG A 43 -13.80 2.36 -5.92
N GLN A 44 -13.66 3.48 -6.63
CA GLN A 44 -14.01 4.80 -6.09
C GLN A 44 -15.48 4.89 -5.65
N ASP A 45 -16.38 4.16 -6.31
CA ASP A 45 -17.81 4.23 -6.04
C ASP A 45 -18.20 3.43 -4.78
N GLU A 46 -17.36 2.48 -4.38
CA GLU A 46 -17.50 1.71 -3.14
C GLU A 46 -16.83 2.42 -1.94
N ASP A 47 -15.96 3.39 -2.21
CA ASP A 47 -15.26 4.15 -1.18
C ASP A 47 -16.19 5.20 -0.55
N VAL A 48 -16.71 4.86 0.62
CA VAL A 48 -17.60 5.71 1.42
C VAL A 48 -16.95 7.00 1.91
N LEU A 49 -15.61 7.08 1.94
CA LEU A 49 -14.91 8.32 2.28
C LEU A 49 -14.82 9.27 1.07
N MET A 50 -14.85 8.73 -0.14
CA MET A 50 -14.83 9.51 -1.38
C MET A 50 -16.24 9.92 -1.85
N LYS A 51 -17.20 8.99 -1.82
CA LYS A 51 -18.58 9.24 -2.29
C LYS A 51 -19.59 9.53 -1.18
N GLY A 52 -19.22 9.29 0.07
CA GLY A 52 -20.15 9.31 1.20
C GLY A 52 -20.88 7.97 1.36
N PHE A 53 -21.58 7.82 2.48
CA PHE A 53 -22.38 6.64 2.75
C PHE A 53 -23.62 6.58 1.85
N PRO A 54 -23.95 5.42 1.24
CA PRO A 54 -25.10 5.30 0.34
C PRO A 54 -26.43 5.63 1.01
N LYS A 55 -26.58 5.24 2.29
CA LYS A 55 -27.72 5.63 3.11
C LYS A 55 -27.26 6.47 4.28
N GLN A 56 -28.12 7.40 4.66
CA GLN A 56 -27.89 8.29 5.78
C GLN A 56 -27.63 7.60 7.12
N ASN A 57 -28.00 6.32 7.31
CA ASN A 57 -27.82 5.59 8.57
C ASN A 57 -26.73 4.51 8.49
N ASP A 58 -26.06 4.36 7.34
CA ASP A 58 -24.97 3.38 7.19
C ASP A 58 -23.68 3.88 7.86
N ASN A 59 -23.58 5.18 8.15
CA ASN A 59 -22.46 5.74 8.90
C ASN A 59 -22.58 5.40 10.39
N PRO A 60 -21.72 4.52 10.95
CA PRO A 60 -21.77 4.15 12.36
C PRO A 60 -21.40 5.31 13.30
N PHE A 61 -20.75 6.36 12.78
CA PHE A 61 -20.36 7.55 13.53
C PHE A 61 -21.34 8.72 13.38
N LYS A 62 -22.46 8.54 12.66
CA LYS A 62 -23.45 9.60 12.57
C LYS A 62 -24.06 9.87 13.94
N GLU A 63 -24.03 11.13 14.36
CA GLU A 63 -24.73 11.56 15.55
C GLU A 63 -26.22 11.21 15.42
N LYS A 64 -26.73 10.45 16.39
CA LYS A 64 -28.17 10.22 16.50
C LYS A 64 -28.77 11.54 16.98
N GLY A 65 -29.43 12.27 16.08
CA GLY A 65 -30.07 13.54 16.42
C GLY A 65 -30.95 13.37 17.66
N GLY A 66 -30.65 14.14 18.70
CA GLY A 66 -31.36 14.15 19.96
C GLY A 66 -31.15 15.50 20.65
N CYS A 67 -31.90 16.51 20.21
CA CYS A 67 -32.16 17.65 21.07
C CYS A 67 -33.21 17.20 22.09
N SER A 68 -32.76 16.83 23.29
CA SER A 68 -33.64 16.83 24.46
C SER A 68 -33.54 18.20 25.12
N ILE A 69 -34.30 19.15 24.60
CA ILE A 69 -34.75 20.30 25.40
C ILE A 69 -36.26 20.13 25.49
N ILE A 70 -36.71 19.47 26.56
CA ILE A 70 -37.45 19.97 27.74
C ILE A 70 -37.70 18.74 28.63
#